data_AF-A0A3Q1J2P1-F1
#
_entry.id   AF-A0A3Q1J2P1-F1
#
_cell.length_a   1.000
_cell.length_b   1.000
_cell.length_c   1.000
_cell.angle_alpha   90.00
_cell.angle_beta   90.00
_cell.angle_gamma   90.00
#
_symmetry.space_group_name_H-M   'P 1'
#
loop_
_entity.id
_entity.type
_entity.pdbx_description
1 polymer ?
#
loop_
_entity_poly.entity_id
_entity_poly.type
_entity_poly.pdbx_seq_one_letter_code
_entity_poly.pdbx_strand_id
1 'polypeptide(L)'
;MQSRGVVRRSCLLLLFIHMSAPVEARRVRSGRAESRRVQQQQQQQQQQQAAAHRGRVEGPESFPLDFTAVEGNMNNFMVQIKNLAQSLYPCSAQKLDHDMKLQFLKNVSVTCNDGSPAGYYIKESKGSKRWLLFLEGGWYCFNRQTCDSRYETMRELMSSTKWPQTRRGTGILSPQPEENPHWWNANMVFIPYCSSDVWSGTTPKTDHSDYAFMGSLIIKEVVNELLTKGLDNAKVLLLAGSSAGGTGVLVNVDHVAEQLQSQGYRGVQVRGLADSGWFLDNKQYKFTDCLDTISCAPTEAIKRGIRYWGGLMPESCRQAHVGEEWNCFFGYKVYPTLKSPVFVVQWLFDEAQLTVDNIHLTGQPVHEGQWRYIQTLGQELRSTLHTVQAMFAPACLSHELITRTHWMDIQVKGTSLPRALHCWDRSLQDNLHVNSSHGSHSHQKAPPVRGCPLHLIDSCPWPHCNPSCPTIRDQVTGQEMNSIQFLKHMGFDVQKMAQQQGMDPRKLLGMLNNGN
;
A
#
# COMPACT_ATOMS: atom_id res chain seq x y z
N MET A 1 29.40 -65.29 31.73
CA MET A 1 29.65 -64.81 33.11
C MET A 1 29.26 -63.33 33.14
N GLN A 2 28.04 -62.98 33.56
CA GLN A 2 27.65 -62.58 34.95
C GLN A 2 28.54 -61.43 35.48
N SER A 3 28.08 -60.33 36.05
CA SER A 3 26.81 -59.99 36.73
C SER A 3 26.74 -58.45 36.91
N ARG A 4 25.64 -57.78 36.56
CA ARG A 4 24.67 -57.09 37.45
C ARG A 4 25.22 -56.47 38.76
N GLY A 5 24.86 -55.19 38.97
CA GLY A 5 24.78 -54.53 40.27
C GLY A 5 23.70 -53.44 40.26
N VAL A 6 22.49 -53.81 40.68
CA VAL A 6 21.36 -52.92 41.00
C VAL A 6 21.37 -52.71 42.51
N VAL A 7 21.21 -51.46 42.98
CA VAL A 7 20.58 -51.19 44.28
C VAL A 7 19.49 -50.13 44.09
N ARG A 8 18.25 -50.59 44.22
CA ARG A 8 17.03 -49.82 44.46
C ARG A 8 16.89 -49.57 45.97
N ARG A 9 16.23 -48.46 46.34
CA ARG A 9 14.98 -48.35 47.15
C ARG A 9 14.96 -46.98 47.85
N SER A 10 13.99 -46.10 47.54
CA SER A 10 12.60 -46.07 48.06
C SER A 10 12.58 -45.61 49.52
N CYS A 11 11.66 -44.81 50.06
CA CYS A 11 10.33 -44.32 49.67
C CYS A 11 9.94 -43.28 50.72
N LEU A 12 9.06 -42.32 50.40
CA LEU A 12 7.76 -42.14 51.05
C LEU A 12 7.00 -41.05 50.25
N LEU A 13 5.94 -41.38 49.47
CA LEU A 13 4.55 -41.67 49.90
C LEU A 13 3.95 -40.43 50.58
N LEU A 14 2.85 -39.82 50.12
CA LEU A 14 1.47 -40.30 49.94
C LEU A 14 0.67 -39.01 49.59
N LEU A 15 -0.47 -38.93 48.90
CA LEU A 15 -1.39 -39.83 48.22
C LEU A 15 -2.60 -38.90 47.85
N PHE A 16 -3.11 -38.89 46.60
CA PHE A 16 -4.40 -39.51 46.19
C PHE A 16 -5.63 -38.56 46.14
N ILE A 17 -6.66 -38.74 45.31
CA ILE A 17 -6.94 -39.61 44.14
C ILE A 17 -8.28 -39.17 43.52
N HIS A 18 -8.44 -39.43 42.21
CA HIS A 18 -9.65 -39.81 41.42
C HIS A 18 -11.02 -39.13 41.61
N MET A 19 -12.00 -39.20 40.70
CA MET A 19 -12.21 -39.50 39.27
C MET A 19 -13.74 -39.28 39.08
N SER A 20 -14.18 -39.22 37.81
CA SER A 20 -15.53 -39.62 37.34
C SER A 20 -16.65 -38.56 37.30
N ALA A 21 -17.16 -38.32 36.08
CA ALA A 21 -18.55 -37.97 35.74
C ALA A 21 -19.51 -39.14 36.12
N PRO A 22 -20.89 -39.06 36.13
CA PRO A 22 -21.81 -38.28 35.25
C PRO A 22 -23.18 -37.78 35.84
N VAL A 23 -23.94 -37.03 35.03
CA VAL A 23 -25.42 -36.93 34.76
C VAL A 23 -26.51 -37.02 35.88
N GLU A 24 -27.33 -35.94 35.93
CA GLU A 24 -28.79 -35.73 36.22
C GLU A 24 -29.55 -35.97 37.57
N ALA A 25 -30.19 -34.87 38.00
CA ALA A 25 -31.61 -34.65 38.40
C ALA A 25 -32.20 -34.98 39.81
N ARG A 26 -32.59 -33.91 40.55
CA ARG A 26 -33.95 -33.57 41.13
C ARG A 26 -33.78 -32.49 42.23
N ARG A 27 -34.34 -31.26 42.17
CA ARG A 27 -35.74 -30.75 42.20
C ARG A 27 -36.34 -30.56 43.62
N VAL A 28 -36.46 -29.30 44.08
CA VAL A 28 -37.57 -28.71 44.88
C VAL A 28 -37.64 -27.20 44.52
N ARG A 29 -38.60 -26.67 43.75
CA ARG A 29 -40.02 -26.30 43.99
C ARG A 29 -40.26 -25.08 44.91
N SER A 30 -40.47 -23.91 44.30
CA SER A 30 -41.43 -22.86 44.72
C SER A 30 -41.51 -21.75 43.65
N GLY A 31 -42.71 -21.22 43.34
CA GLY A 31 -42.89 -19.97 42.57
C GLY A 31 -43.42 -20.08 41.13
N ARG A 32 -44.60 -20.69 40.92
CA ARG A 32 -45.28 -20.69 39.60
C ARG A 32 -46.70 -20.13 39.73
N ALA A 33 -46.83 -18.80 39.86
CA ALA A 33 -48.12 -18.11 39.79
C ALA A 33 -48.08 -16.73 39.11
N GLU A 34 -46.95 -16.01 39.11
CA GLU A 34 -46.92 -14.63 38.59
C GLU A 34 -46.49 -14.47 37.12
N SER A 35 -45.80 -15.46 36.53
CA SER A 35 -45.26 -15.34 35.17
C SER A 35 -46.27 -15.56 34.03
N ARG A 36 -47.51 -15.98 34.33
CA ARG A 36 -48.55 -16.25 33.32
C ARG A 36 -49.44 -15.06 32.97
N ARG A 37 -49.46 -13.98 33.78
CA ARG A 37 -50.30 -12.80 33.48
C ARG A 37 -49.60 -11.77 32.58
N VAL A 38 -48.27 -11.72 32.57
CA VAL A 38 -47.52 -10.75 31.75
C VAL A 38 -47.39 -11.19 30.29
N GLN A 39 -47.33 -12.51 30.01
CA GLN A 39 -47.26 -13.03 28.63
C GLN A 39 -48.59 -12.94 27.85
N GLN A 40 -49.73 -12.85 28.53
CA GLN A 40 -51.04 -12.75 27.85
C GLN A 40 -51.41 -11.32 27.43
N GLN A 41 -50.82 -10.27 28.03
CA GLN A 41 -51.06 -8.88 27.62
C GLN A 41 -50.19 -8.44 26.42
N GLN A 42 -49.00 -9.02 26.22
CA GLN A 42 -48.15 -8.69 25.06
C GLN A 42 -48.59 -9.36 23.75
N GLN A 43 -49.28 -10.51 23.81
CA GLN A 43 -49.77 -11.19 22.59
C GLN A 43 -51.06 -10.57 22.00
N GLN A 44 -51.85 -9.82 22.78
CA GLN A 44 -53.04 -9.13 22.26
C GLN A 44 -52.74 -7.79 21.55
N GLN A 45 -51.61 -7.13 21.85
CA GLN A 45 -51.18 -5.93 21.11
C GLN A 45 -50.51 -6.25 19.75
N GLN A 46 -49.89 -7.42 19.60
CA GLN A 46 -49.28 -7.82 18.33
C GLN A 46 -50.27 -8.32 17.27
N GLN A 47 -51.50 -8.72 17.66
CA GLN A 47 -52.53 -9.15 16.70
C GLN A 47 -53.42 -8.03 16.16
N GLN A 48 -53.40 -6.82 16.74
CA GLN A 48 -54.16 -5.67 16.23
C GLN A 48 -53.39 -4.78 15.23
N GLN A 49 -52.05 -4.88 15.16
CA GLN A 49 -51.27 -4.19 14.12
C GLN A 49 -51.11 -4.99 12.81
N ALA A 50 -51.35 -6.31 12.83
CA ALA A 50 -51.22 -7.17 11.65
C ALA A 50 -52.44 -7.12 10.70
N ALA A 51 -53.53 -6.43 11.07
CA ALA A 51 -54.76 -6.37 10.28
C ALA A 51 -54.95 -5.08 9.46
N ALA A 52 -54.03 -4.10 9.54
CA ALA A 52 -54.12 -2.81 8.84
C ALA A 52 -53.14 -2.66 7.65
N HIS A 53 -52.48 -3.75 7.23
CA HIS A 53 -51.52 -3.75 6.11
C HIS A 53 -51.79 -4.89 5.11
N ARG A 54 -53.04 -5.02 4.70
CA ARG A 54 -53.42 -5.75 3.48
C ARG A 54 -54.20 -4.83 2.57
N GLY A 55 -53.49 -4.14 1.67
CA GLY A 55 -54.12 -3.34 0.62
C GLY A 55 -53.28 -2.16 0.14
N ARG A 56 -52.08 -2.40 -0.41
CA ARG A 56 -51.49 -1.49 -1.40
C ARG A 56 -50.39 -2.20 -2.19
N VAL A 57 -50.62 -2.33 -3.49
CA VAL A 57 -49.59 -2.61 -4.48
C VAL A 57 -48.93 -1.26 -4.75
N GLU A 58 -47.73 -1.05 -4.22
CA GLU A 58 -46.92 0.13 -4.54
C GLU A 58 -45.80 -0.32 -5.49
N GLY A 59 -45.77 0.29 -6.69
CA GLY A 59 -44.65 0.21 -7.61
C GLY A 59 -43.39 0.88 -7.03
N PRO A 60 -42.30 0.98 -7.80
CA PRO A 60 -41.08 1.61 -7.29
C PRO A 60 -41.37 3.07 -6.93
N GLU A 61 -41.36 3.39 -5.63
CA GLU A 61 -41.39 4.78 -5.16
C GLU A 61 -40.11 5.47 -5.64
N SER A 62 -40.24 6.29 -6.67
CA SER A 62 -39.19 7.22 -7.07
C SER A 62 -39.21 8.41 -6.11
N PHE A 63 -38.11 8.66 -5.41
CA PHE A 63 -37.89 9.90 -4.66
C PHE A 63 -37.27 10.94 -5.61
N PRO A 64 -38.03 11.95 -6.09
CA PRO A 64 -37.43 13.01 -6.88
C PRO A 64 -36.56 13.88 -5.98
N LEU A 65 -35.26 13.90 -6.24
CA LEU A 65 -34.36 14.90 -5.67
C LEU A 65 -34.44 16.15 -6.53
N ASP A 66 -35.03 17.20 -5.97
CA ASP A 66 -35.08 18.51 -6.62
C ASP A 66 -33.77 19.27 -6.37
N PHE A 67 -32.96 19.40 -7.41
CA PHE A 67 -31.67 20.10 -7.37
C PHE A 67 -31.78 21.58 -7.72
N THR A 68 -32.98 22.11 -7.95
CA THR A 68 -33.15 23.43 -8.60
C THR A 68 -32.99 24.65 -7.69
N ALA A 69 -32.71 24.50 -6.39
CA ALA A 69 -32.47 25.65 -5.50
C ALA A 69 -31.51 25.36 -4.34
N VAL A 70 -30.23 25.14 -4.62
CA VAL A 70 -29.18 24.98 -3.59
C VAL A 70 -28.83 26.32 -2.89
N GLU A 71 -29.12 27.47 -3.50
CA GLU A 71 -28.76 28.78 -2.91
C GLU A 71 -29.75 29.33 -1.86
N GLY A 72 -30.87 28.64 -1.57
CA GLY A 72 -31.88 29.13 -0.61
C GLY A 72 -32.33 28.15 0.47
N ASN A 73 -32.05 26.85 0.35
CA ASN A 73 -32.67 25.86 1.23
C ASN A 73 -31.76 24.67 1.61
N MET A 74 -30.52 24.99 2.00
CA MET A 74 -29.50 24.00 2.37
C MET A 74 -29.93 23.08 3.53
N ASN A 75 -30.75 23.59 4.47
CA ASN A 75 -31.26 22.79 5.57
C ASN A 75 -32.23 21.68 5.11
N ASN A 76 -33.12 21.98 4.17
CA ASN A 76 -34.08 20.99 3.66
C ASN A 76 -33.38 19.95 2.77
N PHE A 77 -32.38 20.37 1.99
CA PHE A 77 -31.52 19.46 1.22
C PHE A 77 -30.73 18.50 2.14
N MET A 78 -30.13 19.01 3.23
CA MET A 78 -29.44 18.15 4.21
C MET A 78 -30.39 17.20 4.94
N VAL A 79 -31.65 17.59 5.16
CA VAL A 79 -32.69 16.70 5.69
C VAL A 79 -33.05 15.61 4.67
N GLN A 80 -33.18 15.94 3.39
CA GLN A 80 -33.41 14.94 2.34
C GLN A 80 -32.25 13.95 2.21
N ILE A 81 -30.99 14.41 2.29
CA ILE A 81 -29.82 13.53 2.32
C ILE A 81 -29.82 12.64 3.56
N LYS A 82 -30.12 13.18 4.75
CA LYS A 82 -30.21 12.38 5.99
C LYS A 82 -31.30 11.33 5.90
N ASN A 83 -32.46 11.67 5.35
CA ASN A 83 -33.57 10.75 5.18
C ASN A 83 -33.20 9.65 4.16
N LEU A 84 -32.58 10.01 3.04
CA LEU A 84 -32.09 9.04 2.05
C LEU A 84 -31.03 8.11 2.67
N ALA A 85 -30.07 8.66 3.42
CA ALA A 85 -29.07 7.89 4.12
C ALA A 85 -29.69 6.93 5.16
N GLN A 86 -30.69 7.39 5.93
CA GLN A 86 -31.43 6.55 6.88
C GLN A 86 -32.28 5.49 6.20
N SER A 87 -32.87 5.76 5.05
CA SER A 87 -33.63 4.77 4.27
C SER A 87 -32.74 3.74 3.59
N LEU A 88 -31.51 4.10 3.24
CA LEU A 88 -30.50 3.20 2.66
C LEU A 88 -29.69 2.43 3.72
N TYR A 89 -29.64 2.93 4.96
CA TYR A 89 -28.89 2.31 6.06
C TYR A 89 -29.29 0.84 6.33
N PRO A 90 -30.58 0.44 6.33
CA PRO A 90 -31.00 -0.96 6.46
C PRO A 90 -30.61 -1.81 5.25
N CYS A 91 -30.49 -1.24 4.04
CA CYS A 91 -30.01 -1.94 2.85
C CYS A 91 -28.49 -2.19 2.91
N SER A 92 -27.73 -1.29 3.55
CA SER A 92 -26.29 -1.46 3.83
C SER A 92 -25.98 -2.30 5.07
N ALA A 93 -26.96 -2.58 5.93
CA ALA A 93 -26.80 -3.37 7.15
C ALA A 93 -26.70 -4.89 6.91
N GLN A 94 -26.93 -5.35 5.67
CA GLN A 94 -26.39 -6.64 5.25
C GLN A 94 -24.86 -6.51 5.23
N LYS A 95 -24.18 -7.35 6.01
CA LYS A 95 -22.72 -7.44 6.14
C LYS A 95 -22.06 -7.35 4.74
N LEU A 96 -21.75 -6.14 4.29
CA LEU A 96 -21.12 -5.90 3.00
C LEU A 96 -19.74 -6.55 3.10
N ASP A 97 -19.52 -7.58 2.29
CA ASP A 97 -18.25 -8.27 2.19
C ASP A 97 -17.26 -7.29 1.54
N HIS A 98 -16.60 -6.50 2.40
CA HIS A 98 -15.68 -5.44 1.99
C HIS A 98 -14.29 -5.97 1.65
N ASP A 99 -14.01 -7.23 1.98
CA ASP A 99 -12.68 -7.81 1.80
C ASP A 99 -12.48 -8.28 0.36
N MET A 100 -11.23 -8.16 -0.10
CA MET A 100 -10.79 -8.77 -1.35
C MET A 100 -10.62 -10.27 -1.14
N LYS A 101 -10.98 -11.08 -2.14
CA LYS A 101 -10.93 -12.55 -2.07
C LYS A 101 -9.73 -13.07 -2.83
N LEU A 102 -9.01 -14.03 -2.24
CA LEU A 102 -7.89 -14.69 -2.87
C LEU A 102 -8.33 -15.48 -4.11
N GLN A 103 -7.55 -15.38 -5.18
CA GLN A 103 -7.63 -16.18 -6.39
C GLN A 103 -6.21 -16.65 -6.72
N PHE A 104 -5.99 -17.96 -6.74
CA PHE A 104 -4.75 -18.52 -7.28
C PHE A 104 -4.78 -18.46 -8.80
N LEU A 105 -3.62 -18.25 -9.42
CA LEU A 105 -3.49 -18.33 -10.87
C LEU A 105 -3.85 -19.74 -11.35
N LYS A 106 -4.66 -19.82 -12.40
CA LYS A 106 -5.00 -21.07 -13.11
C LYS A 106 -3.77 -21.67 -13.78
N ASN A 107 -2.88 -20.81 -14.30
CA ASN A 107 -1.61 -21.23 -14.85
C ASN A 107 -0.63 -21.57 -13.73
N VAL A 108 -0.63 -22.82 -13.31
CA VAL A 108 0.22 -23.34 -12.22
C VAL A 108 1.72 -23.30 -12.51
N SER A 109 2.14 -23.01 -13.75
CA SER A 109 3.56 -22.82 -14.08
C SER A 109 4.12 -21.49 -13.58
N VAL A 110 3.25 -20.51 -13.29
CA VAL A 110 3.63 -19.21 -12.73
C VAL A 110 3.54 -19.28 -11.21
N THR A 111 4.70 -19.28 -10.55
CA THR A 111 4.83 -19.67 -9.14
C THR A 111 5.53 -18.61 -8.29
N CYS A 112 5.30 -18.71 -6.99
CA CYS A 112 6.13 -18.06 -5.97
C CYS A 112 7.53 -18.72 -5.90
N ASN A 113 8.44 -18.14 -5.10
CA ASN A 113 9.82 -18.62 -5.00
C ASN A 113 9.92 -20.13 -4.70
N ASP A 114 9.09 -20.66 -3.80
CA ASP A 114 9.15 -22.07 -3.41
C ASP A 114 8.51 -23.05 -4.41
N GLY A 115 7.81 -22.55 -5.42
CA GLY A 115 7.05 -23.32 -6.41
C GLY A 115 5.54 -23.42 -6.12
N SER A 116 5.06 -22.85 -5.01
CA SER A 116 3.61 -22.72 -4.75
C SER A 116 2.95 -21.78 -5.79
N PRO A 117 1.67 -21.98 -6.12
CA PRO A 117 1.00 -21.15 -7.12
C PRO A 117 0.93 -19.69 -6.66
N ALA A 118 1.32 -18.75 -7.52
CA ALA A 118 1.08 -17.34 -7.26
C ALA A 118 -0.43 -17.01 -7.39
N GLY A 119 -0.81 -15.78 -7.04
CA GLY A 119 -2.21 -15.38 -7.03
C GLY A 119 -2.39 -13.89 -6.74
N TYR A 120 -3.65 -13.49 -6.60
CA TYR A 120 -4.06 -12.13 -6.32
C TYR A 120 -5.33 -12.13 -5.49
N TYR A 121 -5.54 -11.07 -4.71
CA TYR A 121 -6.82 -10.78 -4.08
C TYR A 121 -7.60 -9.81 -4.94
N ILE A 122 -8.91 -10.01 -5.08
CA ILE A 122 -9.77 -9.13 -5.88
C ILE A 122 -11.05 -8.75 -5.14
N LYS A 123 -11.44 -7.48 -5.29
CA LYS A 123 -12.79 -6.98 -5.01
C LYS A 123 -13.32 -6.26 -6.25
N GLU A 124 -14.31 -6.87 -6.87
CA GLU A 124 -14.96 -6.32 -8.06
C GLU A 124 -15.91 -5.17 -7.68
N SER A 125 -15.95 -4.14 -8.52
CA SER A 125 -16.96 -3.09 -8.49
C SER A 125 -17.72 -3.07 -9.82
N LYS A 126 -18.89 -3.72 -9.83
CA LYS A 126 -19.75 -3.80 -11.01
C LYS A 126 -20.15 -2.39 -11.45
N GLY A 127 -19.86 -2.05 -12.70
CA GLY A 127 -20.13 -0.73 -13.29
C GLY A 127 -18.93 0.23 -13.26
N SER A 128 -17.89 -0.07 -12.49
CA SER A 128 -16.65 0.71 -12.53
C SER A 128 -15.75 0.25 -13.66
N LYS A 129 -15.29 1.21 -14.48
CA LYS A 129 -14.29 0.99 -15.54
C LYS A 129 -12.87 1.34 -15.10
N ARG A 130 -12.67 1.52 -13.79
CA ARG A 130 -11.36 1.80 -13.19
C ARG A 130 -10.86 0.55 -12.49
N TRP A 131 -9.61 0.22 -12.73
CA TRP A 131 -8.91 -0.91 -12.13
C TRP A 131 -7.66 -0.41 -11.43
N LEU A 132 -7.45 -0.87 -10.20
CA LEU A 132 -6.23 -0.60 -9.44
C LEU A 132 -5.60 -1.94 -9.09
N LEU A 133 -4.43 -2.20 -9.67
CA LEU A 133 -3.60 -3.37 -9.39
C LEU A 133 -2.45 -2.92 -8.50
N PHE A 134 -2.41 -3.37 -7.26
CA PHE A 134 -1.38 -3.02 -6.29
C PHE A 134 -0.34 -4.14 -6.16
N LEU A 135 0.93 -3.78 -6.30
CA LEU A 135 2.10 -4.64 -6.09
C LEU A 135 2.62 -4.47 -4.66
N GLU A 136 2.60 -5.54 -3.89
CA GLU A 136 3.20 -5.56 -2.55
C GLU A 136 4.74 -5.39 -2.61
N GLY A 137 5.30 -4.79 -1.57
CA GLY A 137 6.74 -4.65 -1.39
C GLY A 137 7.32 -5.67 -0.43
N GLY A 138 8.51 -5.38 0.10
CA GLY A 138 9.15 -6.20 1.14
C GLY A 138 10.52 -6.74 0.75
N TRP A 139 11.45 -5.88 0.34
CA TRP A 139 12.85 -6.25 0.05
C TRP A 139 12.99 -7.29 -1.08
N TYR A 140 14.10 -8.04 -1.09
CA TYR A 140 14.45 -9.02 -2.11
C TYR A 140 15.54 -9.97 -1.56
N CYS A 141 15.94 -10.96 -2.35
CA CYS A 141 17.14 -11.77 -2.08
C CYS A 141 17.88 -12.01 -3.39
N PHE A 142 19.22 -11.92 -3.40
CA PHE A 142 20.01 -11.86 -4.64
C PHE A 142 21.03 -13.00 -4.81
N ASN A 143 21.01 -13.97 -3.90
CA ASN A 143 21.77 -15.21 -3.99
C ASN A 143 21.10 -16.29 -3.12
N ARG A 144 21.57 -17.54 -3.23
CA ARG A 144 21.04 -18.66 -2.46
C ARG A 144 21.02 -18.40 -0.95
N GLN A 145 22.13 -17.95 -0.38
CA GLN A 145 22.26 -17.73 1.07
C GLN A 145 21.24 -16.71 1.61
N THR A 146 21.09 -15.57 0.93
CA THR A 146 20.12 -14.54 1.32
C THR A 146 18.69 -15.01 1.11
N CYS A 147 18.41 -15.83 0.09
CA CYS A 147 17.08 -16.41 -0.11
C CYS A 147 16.75 -17.49 0.91
N ASP A 148 17.71 -18.34 1.31
CA ASP A 148 17.52 -19.35 2.36
C ASP A 148 17.18 -18.67 3.69
N SER A 149 17.95 -17.64 4.07
CA SER A 149 17.66 -16.85 5.28
C SER A 149 16.30 -16.16 5.21
N ARG A 150 15.93 -15.60 4.06
CA ARG A 150 14.61 -15.00 3.85
C ARG A 150 13.49 -16.03 3.93
N TYR A 151 13.69 -17.24 3.41
CA TYR A 151 12.69 -18.30 3.46
C TYR A 151 12.43 -18.79 4.89
N GLU A 152 13.46 -18.80 5.73
CA GLU A 152 13.35 -19.13 7.15
C GLU A 152 12.65 -18.04 7.97
N THR A 153 12.89 -16.77 7.64
CA THR A 153 12.46 -15.62 8.47
C THR A 153 11.22 -14.88 7.97
N MET A 154 10.92 -14.94 6.67
CA MET A 154 9.87 -14.17 5.97
C MET A 154 9.18 -15.02 4.88
N ARG A 155 8.79 -16.24 5.25
CA ARG A 155 8.26 -17.24 4.30
C ARG A 155 7.02 -16.77 3.53
N GLU A 156 6.20 -15.91 4.11
CA GLU A 156 5.01 -15.31 3.49
C GLU A 156 5.33 -14.47 2.24
N LEU A 157 6.56 -13.96 2.13
CA LEU A 157 7.05 -13.23 0.96
C LEU A 157 7.78 -14.13 -0.06
N MET A 158 7.67 -15.45 0.10
CA MET A 158 8.31 -16.45 -0.77
C MET A 158 7.39 -17.64 -1.09
N SER A 159 6.21 -17.70 -0.47
CA SER A 159 5.28 -18.83 -0.56
C SER A 159 3.83 -18.37 -0.38
N SER A 160 2.93 -18.94 -1.17
CA SER A 160 1.50 -18.69 -1.03
C SER A 160 0.77 -19.67 -0.10
N THR A 161 1.49 -20.66 0.45
CA THR A 161 0.91 -21.77 1.24
C THR A 161 0.15 -21.34 2.50
N LYS A 162 0.42 -20.14 3.03
CA LYS A 162 -0.21 -19.59 4.24
C LYS A 162 -1.04 -18.33 3.98
N TRP A 163 -1.32 -18.01 2.73
CA TRP A 163 -2.12 -16.83 2.40
C TRP A 163 -3.56 -16.97 2.91
N PRO A 164 -4.10 -15.95 3.61
CA PRO A 164 -5.49 -15.96 4.05
C PRO A 164 -6.45 -15.93 2.84
N GLN A 165 -7.67 -16.45 3.00
CA GLN A 165 -8.66 -16.48 1.92
C GLN A 165 -9.20 -15.09 1.56
N THR A 166 -9.13 -14.14 2.50
CA THR A 166 -9.56 -12.76 2.30
C THR A 166 -8.48 -11.79 2.80
N ARG A 167 -8.47 -10.58 2.24
CA ARG A 167 -7.61 -9.48 2.65
C ARG A 167 -8.41 -8.18 2.64
N ARG A 168 -8.36 -7.45 3.75
CA ARG A 168 -8.97 -6.12 3.84
C ARG A 168 -8.15 -5.11 3.02
N GLY A 169 -8.82 -4.33 2.17
CA GLY A 169 -8.20 -3.20 1.49
C GLY A 169 -8.10 -1.98 2.42
N THR A 170 -6.95 -1.31 2.41
CA THR A 170 -6.66 -0.10 3.21
C THR A 170 -6.04 0.99 2.34
N GLY A 171 -6.08 2.24 2.80
CA GLY A 171 -5.62 3.40 2.04
C GLY A 171 -6.29 3.47 0.67
N ILE A 172 -5.49 3.53 -0.38
CA ILE A 172 -5.95 3.59 -1.78
C ILE A 172 -6.72 2.33 -2.23
N LEU A 173 -6.59 1.21 -1.52
CA LEU A 173 -7.35 -0.03 -1.77
C LEU A 173 -8.66 -0.11 -0.96
N SER A 174 -8.87 0.83 -0.03
CA SER A 174 -10.07 0.82 0.81
C SER A 174 -11.31 1.06 -0.05
N PRO A 175 -12.40 0.29 0.17
CA PRO A 175 -13.67 0.51 -0.49
C PRO A 175 -14.53 1.59 0.20
N GLN A 176 -14.03 2.20 1.28
CA GLN A 176 -14.73 3.22 2.05
C GLN A 176 -14.38 4.61 1.50
N PRO A 177 -15.37 5.43 1.09
CA PRO A 177 -15.12 6.80 0.63
C PRO A 177 -14.40 7.67 1.66
N GLU A 178 -14.62 7.41 2.94
CA GLU A 178 -14.03 8.15 4.06
C GLU A 178 -12.51 7.90 4.17
N GLU A 179 -12.02 6.76 3.70
CA GLU A 179 -10.60 6.42 3.67
C GLU A 179 -9.99 6.59 2.27
N ASN A 180 -10.80 6.48 1.22
CA ASN A 180 -10.38 6.54 -0.18
C ASN A 180 -11.32 7.43 -1.03
N PRO A 181 -11.19 8.75 -0.93
CA PRO A 181 -12.22 9.67 -1.42
C PRO A 181 -12.47 9.61 -2.93
N HIS A 182 -11.47 9.23 -3.72
CA HIS A 182 -11.53 9.31 -5.18
C HIS A 182 -11.60 7.94 -5.86
N TRP A 183 -10.96 6.90 -5.30
CA TRP A 183 -10.84 5.59 -5.93
C TRP A 183 -11.61 4.47 -5.23
N TRP A 184 -12.35 4.74 -4.14
CA TRP A 184 -13.05 3.70 -3.35
C TRP A 184 -13.93 2.73 -4.16
N ASN A 185 -14.50 3.22 -5.27
CA ASN A 185 -15.38 2.42 -6.13
C ASN A 185 -14.67 1.82 -7.37
N ALA A 186 -13.34 1.70 -7.37
CA ALA A 186 -12.60 0.97 -8.41
C ALA A 186 -12.70 -0.55 -8.20
N ASN A 187 -12.37 -1.32 -9.24
CA ASN A 187 -12.03 -2.73 -9.07
C ASN A 187 -10.65 -2.79 -8.40
N MET A 188 -10.59 -3.38 -7.21
CA MET A 188 -9.38 -3.43 -6.40
C MET A 188 -8.72 -4.79 -6.54
N VAL A 189 -7.43 -4.80 -6.86
CA VAL A 189 -6.61 -6.00 -6.95
C VAL A 189 -5.35 -5.79 -6.12
N PHE A 190 -5.05 -6.74 -5.24
CA PHE A 190 -3.81 -6.80 -4.47
C PHE A 190 -3.03 -8.03 -4.90
N ILE A 191 -1.81 -7.84 -5.38
CA ILE A 191 -0.93 -8.91 -5.85
C ILE A 191 0.16 -9.09 -4.79
N PRO A 192 0.13 -10.17 -3.99
CA PRO A 192 1.12 -10.37 -2.94
C PRO A 192 2.49 -10.66 -3.54
N TYR A 193 3.52 -10.18 -2.85
CA TYR A 193 4.90 -10.30 -3.32
C TYR A 193 5.51 -11.59 -2.80
N CYS A 194 5.58 -12.60 -3.67
CA CYS A 194 6.17 -13.90 -3.34
C CYS A 194 7.33 -14.31 -4.23
N SER A 195 7.91 -13.36 -4.97
CA SER A 195 8.94 -13.62 -5.98
C SER A 195 10.32 -13.08 -5.61
N SER A 196 10.47 -12.25 -4.57
CA SER A 196 11.77 -11.77 -4.04
C SER A 196 12.72 -11.13 -5.06
N ASP A 197 12.21 -10.68 -6.20
CA ASP A 197 12.94 -10.23 -7.39
C ASP A 197 12.56 -8.80 -7.84
N VAL A 198 11.96 -8.02 -6.94
CA VAL A 198 11.49 -6.64 -7.21
C VAL A 198 10.58 -6.60 -8.45
N TRP A 199 9.77 -7.64 -8.63
CA TRP A 199 8.84 -7.81 -9.74
C TRP A 199 9.50 -7.90 -11.12
N SER A 200 10.80 -8.17 -11.21
CA SER A 200 11.55 -8.19 -12.48
C SER A 200 11.76 -9.58 -13.07
N GLY A 201 11.71 -10.63 -12.25
CA GLY A 201 12.19 -11.95 -12.66
C GLY A 201 11.30 -12.65 -13.69
N THR A 202 11.95 -13.47 -14.53
CA THR A 202 11.31 -14.37 -15.50
C THR A 202 11.85 -15.81 -15.45
N THR A 203 12.55 -16.18 -14.38
CA THR A 203 13.21 -17.47 -14.24
C THR A 203 12.31 -18.46 -13.48
N PRO A 204 11.80 -19.54 -14.10
CA PRO A 204 11.04 -20.56 -13.39
C PRO A 204 11.93 -21.42 -12.49
N LYS A 205 11.31 -22.14 -11.55
CA LYS A 205 12.01 -23.19 -10.79
C LYS A 205 12.35 -24.36 -11.71
N THR A 206 13.57 -24.87 -11.58
CA THR A 206 14.10 -26.03 -12.32
C THR A 206 14.73 -27.00 -11.32
N ASP A 207 15.08 -28.22 -11.76
CA ASP A 207 15.80 -29.17 -10.91
C ASP A 207 17.19 -28.64 -10.45
N HIS A 208 17.70 -27.59 -11.11
CA HIS A 208 18.98 -26.96 -10.82
C HIS A 208 18.86 -25.59 -10.13
N SER A 209 17.64 -25.08 -9.93
CA SER A 209 17.39 -23.82 -9.23
C SER A 209 16.55 -24.04 -7.98
N ASP A 210 17.06 -23.60 -6.83
CA ASP A 210 16.38 -23.79 -5.54
C ASP A 210 15.07 -22.99 -5.46
N TYR A 211 15.00 -21.85 -6.17
CA TYR A 211 13.88 -20.91 -6.19
C TYR A 211 13.46 -20.48 -7.60
N ALA A 212 12.17 -20.18 -7.80
CA ALA A 212 11.65 -19.44 -8.95
C ALA A 212 11.77 -17.93 -8.71
N PHE A 213 11.98 -17.13 -9.76
CA PHE A 213 11.91 -15.66 -9.73
C PHE A 213 11.03 -15.22 -10.90
N MET A 214 9.73 -15.05 -10.64
CA MET A 214 8.71 -14.90 -11.69
C MET A 214 7.88 -13.63 -11.55
N GLY A 215 8.36 -12.60 -10.87
CA GLY A 215 7.59 -11.40 -10.57
C GLY A 215 6.95 -10.74 -11.78
N SER A 216 7.70 -10.57 -12.89
CA SER A 216 7.15 -9.98 -14.11
C SER A 216 6.12 -10.90 -14.79
N LEU A 217 6.34 -12.22 -14.72
CA LEU A 217 5.40 -13.22 -15.24
C LEU A 217 4.12 -13.32 -14.41
N ILE A 218 4.21 -13.14 -13.08
CA ILE A 218 3.05 -13.06 -12.19
C ILE A 218 2.16 -11.89 -12.60
N ILE A 219 2.73 -10.70 -12.78
CA ILE A 219 1.95 -9.52 -13.22
C ILE A 219 1.28 -9.78 -14.55
N LYS A 220 2.02 -10.30 -15.54
CA LYS A 220 1.50 -10.64 -16.86
C LYS A 220 0.31 -11.61 -16.77
N GLU A 221 0.42 -12.65 -15.95
CA GLU A 221 -0.63 -13.67 -15.85
C GLU A 221 -1.84 -13.17 -15.05
N VAL A 222 -1.64 -12.35 -14.02
CA VAL A 222 -2.75 -11.66 -13.34
C VAL A 222 -3.52 -10.81 -14.33
N VAL A 223 -2.84 -10.01 -15.17
CA VAL A 223 -3.52 -9.20 -16.20
C VAL A 223 -4.31 -10.08 -17.18
N ASN A 224 -3.74 -11.21 -17.63
CA ASN A 224 -4.45 -12.17 -18.50
C ASN A 224 -5.75 -12.70 -17.87
N GLU A 225 -5.72 -13.07 -16.59
CA GLU A 225 -6.92 -13.56 -15.91
C GLU A 225 -7.97 -12.46 -15.70
N LEU A 226 -7.52 -11.26 -15.33
CA LEU A 226 -8.42 -10.13 -15.09
C LEU A 226 -9.15 -9.67 -16.35
N LEU A 227 -8.56 -9.86 -17.54
CA LEU A 227 -9.25 -9.65 -18.82
C LEU A 227 -10.53 -10.48 -18.93
N THR A 228 -10.54 -11.71 -18.39
CA THR A 228 -11.74 -12.56 -18.34
C THR A 228 -12.74 -12.15 -17.26
N LYS A 229 -12.38 -11.20 -16.38
CA LYS A 229 -13.17 -10.70 -15.24
C LYS A 229 -13.65 -9.26 -15.43
N GLY A 230 -13.49 -8.67 -16.62
CA GLY A 230 -13.99 -7.34 -16.96
C GLY A 230 -12.92 -6.25 -17.16
N LEU A 231 -11.63 -6.59 -17.05
CA LEU A 231 -10.54 -5.64 -17.35
C LEU A 231 -10.51 -5.26 -18.84
N ASP A 232 -11.00 -6.14 -19.71
CA ASP A 232 -11.19 -5.91 -21.15
C ASP A 232 -12.04 -4.65 -21.46
N ASN A 233 -12.96 -4.32 -20.55
CA ASN A 233 -13.88 -3.18 -20.65
C ASN A 233 -13.41 -1.94 -19.86
N ALA A 234 -12.18 -1.97 -19.32
CA ALA A 234 -11.63 -0.88 -18.53
C ALA A 234 -11.39 0.38 -19.36
N LYS A 235 -11.50 1.54 -18.71
CA LYS A 235 -11.02 2.83 -19.23
C LYS A 235 -9.61 3.14 -18.73
N VAL A 236 -9.35 2.81 -17.47
CA VAL A 236 -8.07 3.07 -16.80
C VAL A 236 -7.67 1.84 -16.00
N LEU A 237 -6.43 1.41 -16.19
CA LEU A 237 -5.71 0.48 -15.33
C LEU A 237 -4.58 1.26 -14.66
N LEU A 238 -4.67 1.44 -13.34
CA LEU A 238 -3.61 2.00 -12.52
C LEU A 238 -2.81 0.86 -11.90
N LEU A 239 -1.57 0.68 -12.35
CA LEU A 239 -0.60 -0.19 -11.71
C LEU A 239 0.08 0.60 -10.59
N ALA A 240 -0.23 0.25 -9.34
CA ALA A 240 0.29 0.88 -8.14
C ALA A 240 1.20 -0.10 -7.39
N GLY A 241 2.08 0.41 -6.53
CA GLY A 241 2.89 -0.44 -5.67
C GLY A 241 3.70 0.37 -4.67
N SER A 242 4.04 -0.27 -3.55
CA SER A 242 4.85 0.34 -2.48
C SER A 242 6.18 -0.38 -2.31
N SER A 243 7.23 0.35 -1.92
CA SER A 243 8.58 -0.21 -1.68
C SER A 243 9.11 -0.94 -2.92
N ALA A 244 9.56 -2.19 -2.80
CA ALA A 244 9.93 -3.05 -3.94
C ALA A 244 8.81 -3.16 -5.00
N GLY A 245 7.54 -3.09 -4.58
CA GLY A 245 6.39 -3.01 -5.48
C GLY A 245 6.32 -1.68 -6.24
N GLY A 246 6.75 -0.57 -5.63
CA GLY A 246 6.87 0.74 -6.27
C GLY A 246 7.92 0.74 -7.38
N THR A 247 9.10 0.15 -7.12
CA THR A 247 10.09 -0.12 -8.18
C THR A 247 9.54 -1.09 -9.22
N GLY A 248 8.77 -2.09 -8.78
CA GLY A 248 8.03 -3.03 -9.62
C GLY A 248 7.09 -2.36 -10.62
N VAL A 249 6.42 -1.26 -10.22
CA VAL A 249 5.62 -0.42 -11.13
C VAL A 249 6.50 0.17 -12.23
N LEU A 250 7.63 0.78 -11.87
CA LEU A 250 8.52 1.44 -12.82
C LEU A 250 9.05 0.45 -13.87
N VAL A 251 9.37 -0.78 -13.47
CA VAL A 251 9.92 -1.79 -14.39
C VAL A 251 8.85 -2.57 -15.18
N ASN A 252 7.57 -2.54 -14.77
CA ASN A 252 6.51 -3.30 -15.46
C ASN A 252 5.40 -2.48 -16.12
N VAL A 253 5.25 -1.18 -15.82
CA VAL A 253 4.10 -0.39 -16.31
C VAL A 253 3.99 -0.40 -17.84
N ASP A 254 5.12 -0.26 -18.55
CA ASP A 254 5.14 -0.30 -20.01
C ASP A 254 4.94 -1.72 -20.56
N HIS A 255 5.41 -2.76 -19.86
CA HIS A 255 5.12 -4.15 -20.25
C HIS A 255 3.62 -4.46 -20.17
N VAL A 256 2.92 -3.97 -19.15
CA VAL A 256 1.46 -4.11 -19.03
C VAL A 256 0.75 -3.35 -20.14
N ALA A 257 1.21 -2.13 -20.46
CA ALA A 257 0.67 -1.35 -21.58
C ALA A 257 0.85 -2.08 -22.93
N GLU A 258 2.04 -2.61 -23.20
CA GLU A 258 2.37 -3.35 -24.41
C GLU A 258 1.61 -4.68 -24.51
N GLN A 259 1.42 -5.38 -23.38
CA GLN A 259 0.58 -6.58 -23.30
C GLN A 259 -0.86 -6.28 -23.71
N LEU A 260 -1.50 -5.26 -23.13
CA LEU A 260 -2.88 -4.91 -23.48
C LEU A 260 -3.01 -4.45 -24.93
N GLN A 261 -2.05 -3.66 -25.43
CA GLN A 261 -2.04 -3.22 -26.82
C GLN A 261 -1.90 -4.38 -27.81
N SER A 262 -0.99 -5.33 -27.54
CA SER A 262 -0.74 -6.50 -28.40
C SER A 262 -1.92 -7.47 -28.43
N GLN A 263 -2.70 -7.55 -27.35
CA GLN A 263 -3.93 -8.36 -27.28
C GLN A 263 -5.18 -7.63 -27.79
N GLY A 264 -5.05 -6.39 -28.31
CA GLY A 264 -6.15 -5.65 -28.94
C GLY A 264 -6.93 -4.71 -28.02
N TYR A 265 -6.57 -4.60 -26.74
CA TYR A 265 -7.24 -3.75 -25.73
C TYR A 265 -6.72 -2.31 -25.75
N ARG A 266 -6.68 -1.67 -26.93
CA ARG A 266 -6.12 -0.33 -27.13
C ARG A 266 -6.88 0.80 -26.42
N GLY A 267 -8.11 0.53 -25.97
CA GLY A 267 -8.94 1.50 -25.24
C GLY A 267 -8.59 1.64 -23.75
N VAL A 268 -7.79 0.73 -23.20
CA VAL A 268 -7.40 0.75 -21.78
C VAL A 268 -6.18 1.65 -21.59
N GLN A 269 -6.32 2.71 -20.80
CA GLN A 269 -5.20 3.57 -20.43
C GLN A 269 -4.44 2.99 -19.25
N VAL A 270 -3.20 2.56 -19.48
CA VAL A 270 -2.30 2.10 -18.41
C VAL A 270 -1.56 3.28 -17.81
N ARG A 271 -1.51 3.33 -16.48
CA ARG A 271 -0.85 4.38 -15.69
C ARG A 271 -0.09 3.75 -14.53
N GLY A 272 0.98 4.41 -14.06
CA GLY A 272 1.77 3.95 -12.92
C GLY A 272 1.61 4.84 -11.68
N LEU A 273 1.60 4.24 -10.49
CA LEU A 273 1.74 4.92 -9.20
C LEU A 273 2.84 4.21 -8.39
N ALA A 274 4.04 4.78 -8.39
CA ALA A 274 5.18 4.23 -7.67
C ALA A 274 5.33 4.93 -6.31
N ASP A 275 5.06 4.22 -5.22
CA ASP A 275 5.23 4.69 -3.84
C ASP A 275 6.49 4.09 -3.21
N SER A 276 7.36 4.93 -2.66
CA SER A 276 8.56 4.53 -1.92
C SER A 276 9.48 3.57 -2.71
N GLY A 277 9.45 3.67 -4.04
CA GLY A 277 10.18 2.82 -4.98
C GLY A 277 11.26 3.57 -5.76
N TRP A 278 11.53 4.83 -5.41
CA TRP A 278 12.53 5.68 -6.04
C TRP A 278 13.79 5.74 -5.17
N PHE A 279 14.72 4.83 -5.45
CA PHE A 279 16.00 4.73 -4.75
C PHE A 279 17.13 5.46 -5.49
N LEU A 280 18.18 5.79 -4.74
CA LEU A 280 19.47 6.27 -5.23
C LEU A 280 20.51 5.15 -5.17
N ASP A 281 21.37 5.09 -6.17
CA ASP A 281 22.58 4.26 -6.25
C ASP A 281 23.80 5.00 -5.67
N ASN A 282 23.59 5.67 -4.54
CA ASN A 282 24.59 6.46 -3.84
C ASN A 282 25.59 5.60 -3.07
N LYS A 283 26.65 6.26 -2.57
CA LYS A 283 27.64 5.62 -1.70
C LYS A 283 27.12 5.57 -0.28
N GLN A 284 27.14 4.38 0.33
CA GLN A 284 26.77 4.19 1.73
C GLN A 284 27.54 5.13 2.67
N TYR A 285 26.91 5.50 3.79
CA TYR A 285 27.57 6.29 4.83
C TYR A 285 28.76 5.53 5.45
N LYS A 286 28.54 4.25 5.73
CA LYS A 286 29.59 3.30 6.13
C LYS A 286 29.60 2.15 5.14
N PHE A 287 30.76 1.89 4.55
CA PHE A 287 30.93 0.73 3.69
C PHE A 287 30.75 -0.57 4.48
N THR A 288 30.01 -1.52 3.92
CA THR A 288 29.96 -2.90 4.37
C THR A 288 30.13 -3.85 3.20
N ASP A 289 30.67 -5.03 3.48
CA ASP A 289 30.66 -6.12 2.51
C ASP A 289 29.22 -6.57 2.26
N CYS A 290 28.86 -6.77 0.99
CA CYS A 290 27.53 -7.23 0.58
C CYS A 290 27.36 -8.73 0.89
N LEU A 291 27.10 -9.04 2.16
CA LEU A 291 26.90 -10.41 2.68
C LEU A 291 25.44 -10.69 3.02
N ASP A 292 24.72 -9.70 3.56
CA ASP A 292 23.29 -9.77 3.84
C ASP A 292 22.49 -8.79 2.97
N THR A 293 21.18 -9.01 2.87
CA THR A 293 20.30 -8.20 2.02
C THR A 293 20.24 -6.75 2.45
N ILE A 294 20.22 -6.50 3.76
CA ILE A 294 19.82 -5.22 4.35
C ILE A 294 20.98 -4.22 4.33
N SER A 295 22.20 -4.71 4.56
CA SER A 295 23.42 -3.89 4.57
C SER A 295 24.11 -3.79 3.21
N CYS A 296 23.67 -4.56 2.21
CA CYS A 296 24.30 -4.53 0.89
C CYS A 296 24.00 -3.21 0.17
N ALA A 297 25.05 -2.58 -0.38
CA ALA A 297 24.92 -1.36 -1.17
C ALA A 297 23.91 -1.57 -2.33
N PRO A 298 23.02 -0.60 -2.61
CA PRO A 298 21.93 -0.75 -3.59
C PRO A 298 22.41 -1.27 -4.94
N THR A 299 23.49 -0.67 -5.46
CA THR A 299 24.07 -1.01 -6.75
C THR A 299 24.55 -2.47 -6.82
N GLU A 300 25.25 -2.93 -5.79
CA GLU A 300 25.80 -4.29 -5.78
C GLU A 300 24.70 -5.34 -5.57
N ALA A 301 23.69 -5.02 -4.74
CA ALA A 301 22.54 -5.87 -4.53
C ALA A 301 21.77 -6.11 -5.83
N ILE A 302 21.46 -5.04 -6.58
CA ILE A 302 20.74 -5.12 -7.85
C ILE A 302 21.59 -5.78 -8.95
N LYS A 303 22.89 -5.49 -9.05
CA LYS A 303 23.78 -6.15 -10.03
C LYS A 303 23.82 -7.67 -9.85
N ARG A 304 23.81 -8.15 -8.61
CA ARG A 304 23.72 -9.58 -8.29
C ARG A 304 22.31 -10.11 -8.58
N GLY A 305 21.29 -9.37 -8.11
CA GLY A 305 19.89 -9.70 -8.25
C GLY A 305 19.45 -9.91 -9.70
N ILE A 306 19.68 -8.92 -10.58
CA ILE A 306 19.22 -8.97 -11.98
C ILE A 306 19.70 -10.24 -12.71
N ARG A 307 20.93 -10.69 -12.43
CA ARG A 307 21.49 -11.92 -13.00
C ARG A 307 20.85 -13.17 -12.40
N TYR A 308 20.66 -13.17 -11.07
CA TYR A 308 20.10 -14.31 -10.35
C TYR A 308 18.61 -14.52 -10.66
N TRP A 309 17.86 -13.44 -10.90
CA TRP A 309 16.43 -13.47 -11.16
C TRP A 309 16.08 -13.67 -12.65
N GLY A 310 17.03 -13.44 -13.55
CA GLY A 310 16.75 -13.26 -14.97
C GLY A 310 15.85 -12.04 -15.19
N GLY A 311 16.25 -10.90 -14.63
CA GLY A 311 15.43 -9.69 -14.58
C GLY A 311 15.12 -9.13 -15.97
N LEU A 312 13.84 -8.93 -16.27
CA LEU A 312 13.33 -8.29 -17.48
C LEU A 312 13.11 -6.80 -17.22
N MET A 313 13.89 -5.96 -17.92
CA MET A 313 13.78 -4.50 -17.83
C MET A 313 12.99 -3.90 -19.01
N PRO A 314 12.36 -2.72 -18.85
CA PRO A 314 11.73 -2.00 -19.95
C PRO A 314 12.68 -1.83 -21.13
N GLU A 315 12.21 -2.14 -22.34
CA GLU A 315 13.05 -2.16 -23.54
C GLU A 315 13.79 -0.84 -23.78
N SER A 316 13.08 0.28 -23.62
CA SER A 316 13.64 1.63 -23.80
C SER A 316 14.77 1.92 -22.82
N CYS A 317 14.63 1.51 -21.55
CA CYS A 317 15.67 1.66 -20.55
C CYS A 317 16.84 0.72 -20.80
N ARG A 318 16.55 -0.53 -21.16
CA ARG A 318 17.58 -1.53 -21.51
C ARG A 318 18.47 -1.05 -22.66
N GLN A 319 17.87 -0.45 -23.68
CA GLN A 319 18.61 0.13 -24.81
C GLN A 319 19.43 1.37 -24.42
N ALA A 320 18.99 2.14 -23.43
CA ALA A 320 19.76 3.28 -22.92
C ALA A 320 20.96 2.86 -22.05
N HIS A 321 20.93 1.65 -21.49
CA HIS A 321 21.92 1.13 -20.53
C HIS A 321 22.43 -0.27 -20.89
N VAL A 322 22.78 -0.50 -22.17
CA VAL A 322 23.24 -1.80 -22.66
C VAL A 322 24.45 -2.31 -21.86
N GLY A 323 24.35 -3.52 -21.31
CA GLY A 323 25.38 -4.15 -20.48
C GLY A 323 25.39 -3.70 -19.02
N GLU A 324 24.57 -2.70 -18.67
CA GLU A 324 24.39 -2.19 -17.31
C GLU A 324 22.91 -2.05 -16.97
N GLU A 325 22.12 -3.05 -17.32
CA GLU A 325 20.66 -3.05 -17.20
C GLU A 325 20.17 -2.86 -15.76
N TRP A 326 21.02 -3.12 -14.77
CA TRP A 326 20.79 -2.80 -13.36
C TRP A 326 20.47 -1.31 -13.12
N ASN A 327 20.90 -0.41 -14.00
CA ASN A 327 20.55 1.02 -13.96
C ASN A 327 19.03 1.22 -13.99
N CYS A 328 18.27 0.33 -14.63
CA CYS A 328 16.83 0.45 -14.82
C CYS A 328 15.99 0.19 -13.55
N PHE A 329 16.62 -0.25 -12.45
CA PHE A 329 15.96 -0.33 -11.14
C PHE A 329 15.94 1.01 -10.40
N PHE A 330 16.73 2.00 -10.84
CA PHE A 330 16.80 3.31 -10.20
C PHE A 330 15.85 4.29 -10.87
N GLY A 331 14.90 4.82 -10.10
CA GLY A 331 13.76 5.58 -10.61
C GLY A 331 14.15 6.72 -11.54
N TYR A 332 15.19 7.47 -11.17
CA TYR A 332 15.66 8.63 -11.94
C TYR A 332 16.32 8.27 -13.29
N LYS A 333 16.74 7.02 -13.47
CA LYS A 333 17.32 6.51 -14.72
C LYS A 333 16.25 5.88 -15.63
N VAL A 334 15.31 5.14 -15.05
CA VAL A 334 14.24 4.48 -15.82
C VAL A 334 13.12 5.44 -16.21
N TYR A 335 12.72 6.36 -15.33
CA TYR A 335 11.58 7.27 -15.53
C TYR A 335 11.61 8.06 -16.84
N PRO A 336 12.75 8.66 -17.27
CA PRO A 336 12.83 9.38 -18.55
C PRO A 336 12.54 8.52 -19.79
N THR A 337 12.61 7.19 -19.66
CA THR A 337 12.42 6.24 -20.76
C THR A 337 11.01 5.64 -20.81
N LEU A 338 10.19 5.89 -19.79
CA LEU A 338 8.84 5.35 -19.67
C LEU A 338 7.87 6.04 -20.62
N LYS A 339 7.02 5.25 -21.28
CA LYS A 339 5.97 5.73 -22.19
C LYS A 339 4.68 6.01 -21.43
N SER A 340 4.36 5.18 -20.44
CA SER A 340 3.16 5.31 -19.63
C SER A 340 3.30 6.45 -18.62
N PRO A 341 2.24 7.23 -18.35
CA PRO A 341 2.30 8.27 -17.34
C PRO A 341 2.42 7.65 -15.94
N VAL A 342 3.41 8.12 -15.17
CA VAL A 342 3.68 7.64 -13.81
C VAL A 342 3.62 8.80 -12.82
N PHE A 343 2.90 8.59 -11.72
CA PHE A 343 2.92 9.43 -10.52
C PHE A 343 3.91 8.83 -9.51
N VAL A 344 4.81 9.66 -8.98
CA VAL A 344 5.83 9.23 -8.01
C VAL A 344 5.48 9.74 -6.61
N VAL A 345 5.37 8.83 -5.64
CA VAL A 345 5.25 9.15 -4.22
C VAL A 345 6.54 8.73 -3.54
N GLN A 346 7.25 9.66 -2.89
CA GLN A 346 8.56 9.33 -2.33
C GLN A 346 8.86 10.17 -1.09
N TRP A 347 9.16 9.53 0.03
CA TRP A 347 9.70 10.23 1.20
C TRP A 347 11.11 10.74 0.90
N LEU A 348 11.39 12.01 1.19
CA LEU A 348 12.73 12.56 0.98
C LEU A 348 13.80 11.92 1.89
N PHE A 349 13.37 11.26 2.96
CA PHE A 349 14.23 10.52 3.87
C PHE A 349 13.62 9.13 4.09
N ASP A 350 13.59 8.31 3.02
CA ASP A 350 13.01 6.98 3.09
C ASP A 350 13.82 6.04 4.01
N GLU A 351 13.13 5.31 4.90
CA GLU A 351 13.81 4.40 5.85
C GLU A 351 14.54 3.26 5.16
N ALA A 352 14.01 2.72 4.05
CA ALA A 352 14.68 1.65 3.32
C ALA A 352 15.95 2.17 2.62
N GLN A 353 15.92 3.38 2.04
CA GLN A 353 17.13 4.04 1.50
C GLN A 353 18.19 4.25 2.58
N LEU A 354 17.82 4.75 3.76
CA LEU A 354 18.77 4.92 4.86
C LEU A 354 19.33 3.58 5.34
N THR A 355 18.52 2.54 5.34
CA THR A 355 18.93 1.20 5.75
C THR A 355 20.00 0.64 4.82
N VAL A 356 19.79 0.70 3.50
CA VAL A 356 20.78 0.25 2.51
C VAL A 356 22.02 1.16 2.44
N ASP A 357 21.93 2.37 2.98
CA ASP A 357 23.06 3.29 3.19
C ASP A 357 23.82 3.04 4.51
N ASN A 358 23.46 1.98 5.25
CA ASN A 358 23.99 1.62 6.58
C ASN A 358 23.81 2.71 7.63
N ILE A 359 22.65 3.37 7.62
CA ILE A 359 22.22 4.30 8.65
C ILE A 359 21.11 3.65 9.45
N HIS A 360 21.43 3.28 10.69
CA HIS A 360 20.47 2.78 11.66
C HIS A 360 20.20 3.86 12.71
N LEU A 361 18.93 4.19 12.91
CA LEU A 361 18.48 5.21 13.86
C LEU A 361 18.04 4.51 15.15
N THR A 362 19.02 4.00 15.92
CA THR A 362 18.81 3.04 17.02
C THR A 362 18.56 3.67 18.39
N GLY A 363 17.89 4.83 18.46
CA GLY A 363 17.65 5.45 19.76
C GLY A 363 18.91 6.03 20.42
N GLN A 364 20.05 6.11 19.73
CA GLN A 364 21.22 6.91 20.13
C GLN A 364 21.32 8.24 19.38
N PRO A 365 21.89 9.31 20.00
CA PRO A 365 22.09 10.59 19.32
C PRO A 365 22.85 10.43 18.01
N VAL A 366 22.28 10.93 16.91
CA VAL A 366 22.94 10.85 15.59
C VAL A 366 24.17 11.75 15.58
N HIS A 367 25.30 11.20 15.12
CA HIS A 367 26.55 11.95 14.99
C HIS A 367 26.48 13.01 13.87
N GLU A 368 27.23 14.10 14.01
CA GLU A 368 27.22 15.22 13.05
C GLU A 368 27.47 14.78 11.59
N GLY A 369 28.38 13.84 11.36
CA GLY A 369 28.66 13.29 10.03
C GLY A 369 27.48 12.52 9.43
N GLN A 370 26.78 11.72 10.26
CA GLN A 370 25.60 10.97 9.84
C GLN A 370 24.41 11.92 9.59
N TRP A 371 24.25 12.96 10.40
CA TRP A 371 23.25 14.00 10.17
C TRP A 371 23.48 14.74 8.85
N ARG A 372 24.73 15.13 8.56
CA ARG A 372 25.09 15.78 7.29
C ARG A 372 24.85 14.87 6.08
N TYR A 373 25.11 13.57 6.23
CA TYR A 373 24.78 12.59 5.19
C TYR A 373 23.27 12.57 4.92
N ILE A 374 22.43 12.48 5.96
CA ILE A 374 20.96 12.47 5.82
C ILE A 374 20.47 13.75 5.11
N GLN A 375 21.00 14.92 5.48
CA GLN A 375 20.67 16.17 4.79
C GLN A 375 21.06 16.15 3.30
N THR A 376 22.24 15.60 2.98
CA THR A 376 22.74 15.47 1.61
C THR A 376 21.85 14.52 0.81
N LEU A 377 21.45 13.38 1.39
CA LEU A 377 20.54 12.43 0.79
C LEU A 377 19.22 13.10 0.39
N GLY A 378 18.60 13.88 1.28
CA GLY A 378 17.36 14.59 0.97
C GLY A 378 17.52 15.62 -0.17
N GLN A 379 18.70 16.25 -0.27
CA GLN A 379 19.01 17.17 -1.37
C GLN A 379 19.21 16.44 -2.71
N GLU A 380 19.95 15.34 -2.71
CA GLU A 380 20.17 14.51 -3.89
C GLU A 380 18.84 13.93 -4.39
N LEU A 381 18.05 13.34 -3.50
CA LEU A 381 16.75 12.77 -3.85
C LEU A 381 15.82 13.84 -4.43
N ARG A 382 15.73 15.02 -3.80
CA ARG A 382 14.98 16.16 -4.36
C ARG A 382 15.47 16.58 -5.74
N SER A 383 16.78 16.56 -5.98
CA SER A 383 17.35 16.93 -7.28
C SER A 383 16.90 15.97 -8.39
N THR A 384 16.83 14.67 -8.10
CA THR A 384 16.36 13.66 -9.05
C THR A 384 14.88 13.79 -9.40
N LEU A 385 14.08 14.33 -8.48
CA LEU A 385 12.63 14.51 -8.65
C LEU A 385 12.27 15.81 -9.38
N HIS A 386 13.20 16.74 -9.61
CA HIS A 386 12.90 18.04 -10.23
C HIS A 386 12.30 17.90 -11.64
N THR A 387 12.65 16.85 -12.39
CA THR A 387 12.16 16.59 -13.76
C THR A 387 10.90 15.73 -13.81
N VAL A 388 10.45 15.18 -12.68
CA VAL A 388 9.26 14.33 -12.61
C VAL A 388 8.01 15.21 -12.69
N GLN A 389 7.08 14.90 -13.60
CA GLN A 389 5.95 15.81 -13.89
C GLN A 389 4.83 15.75 -12.83
N ALA A 390 4.57 14.55 -12.29
CA ALA A 390 3.53 14.30 -11.31
C ALA A 390 4.12 13.54 -10.12
N MET A 391 4.16 14.19 -8.96
CA MET A 391 4.81 13.64 -7.78
C MET A 391 4.32 14.22 -6.46
N PHE A 392 4.58 13.47 -5.39
CA PHE A 392 4.32 13.84 -4.01
C PHE A 392 5.49 13.42 -3.13
N ALA A 393 6.30 14.37 -2.67
CA ALA A 393 7.54 14.13 -1.96
C ALA A 393 7.65 14.92 -0.64
N PRO A 394 7.11 14.38 0.46
CA PRO A 394 7.19 15.02 1.77
C PRO A 394 8.57 14.83 2.41
N ALA A 395 8.99 15.81 3.20
CA ALA A 395 10.22 15.79 3.96
C ALA A 395 10.05 15.08 5.32
N CYS A 396 9.70 13.80 5.27
CA CYS A 396 9.50 12.94 6.44
C CYS A 396 10.48 11.76 6.43
N LEU A 397 10.81 11.25 7.63
CA LEU A 397 11.41 9.93 7.79
C LEU A 397 10.26 8.91 7.89
N SER A 398 10.08 8.11 6.85
CA SER A 398 9.05 7.06 6.85
C SER A 398 9.29 6.08 5.71
N HIS A 399 8.42 5.07 5.59
CA HIS A 399 8.43 4.13 4.49
C HIS A 399 7.01 3.63 4.16
N GLU A 400 6.67 3.70 2.87
CA GLU A 400 5.34 3.41 2.30
C GLU A 400 4.23 4.35 2.79
N LEU A 401 3.29 4.66 1.91
CA LEU A 401 2.20 5.58 2.21
C LEU A 401 0.85 5.10 1.68
N ILE A 402 0.75 4.66 0.43
CA ILE A 402 -0.55 4.60 -0.27
C ILE A 402 -1.52 3.54 0.27
N THR A 403 -1.04 2.56 1.02
CA THR A 403 -1.87 1.52 1.66
C THR A 403 -2.09 1.76 3.16
N ARG A 404 -1.51 2.83 3.73
CA ARG A 404 -1.69 3.21 5.13
C ARG A 404 -3.08 3.83 5.32
N THR A 405 -3.70 3.60 6.47
CA THR A 405 -5.01 4.18 6.81
C THR A 405 -4.94 5.71 6.95
N HIS A 406 -3.80 6.25 7.41
CA HIS A 406 -3.53 7.67 7.59
C HIS A 406 -2.94 8.35 6.34
N TRP A 407 -3.03 7.74 5.16
CA TRP A 407 -2.42 8.28 3.93
C TRP A 407 -2.99 9.63 3.48
N MET A 408 -4.19 9.98 3.96
CA MET A 408 -4.84 11.26 3.67
C MET A 408 -4.31 12.41 4.53
N ASP A 409 -3.64 12.11 5.65
CA ASP A 409 -3.22 13.10 6.64
C ASP A 409 -1.97 13.85 6.18
N ILE A 410 -1.15 13.21 5.35
CA ILE A 410 0.09 13.77 4.83
C ILE A 410 -0.22 14.82 3.77
N GLN A 411 0.39 16.00 3.92
CA GLN A 411 0.20 17.12 3.03
C GLN A 411 1.54 17.74 2.63
N VAL A 412 1.63 18.17 1.38
CA VAL A 412 2.74 19.00 0.89
C VAL A 412 2.12 20.27 0.34
N LYS A 413 2.58 21.44 0.81
CA LYS A 413 2.02 22.75 0.44
C LYS A 413 0.48 22.81 0.59
N GLY A 414 -0.04 22.23 1.69
CA GLY A 414 -1.48 22.17 2.00
C GLY A 414 -2.32 21.25 1.10
N THR A 415 -1.69 20.42 0.26
CA THR A 415 -2.39 19.46 -0.62
C THR A 415 -2.10 18.05 -0.14
N SER A 416 -3.15 17.24 0.09
CA SER A 416 -3.00 15.82 0.46
C SER A 416 -2.71 14.93 -0.75
N LEU A 417 -2.13 13.75 -0.51
CA LEU A 417 -1.85 12.78 -1.58
C LEU A 417 -3.10 12.36 -2.37
N PRO A 418 -4.25 12.00 -1.76
CA PRO A 418 -5.46 11.68 -2.53
C PRO A 418 -5.90 12.84 -3.44
N ARG A 419 -5.79 14.08 -2.96
CA ARG A 419 -6.14 15.28 -3.73
C ARG A 419 -5.20 15.48 -4.93
N ALA A 420 -3.90 15.22 -4.74
CA ALA A 420 -2.90 15.28 -5.80
C ALA A 420 -3.13 14.22 -6.88
N LEU A 421 -3.45 12.99 -6.49
CA LEU A 421 -3.82 11.91 -7.43
C LEU A 421 -5.09 12.26 -8.22
N HIS A 422 -6.08 12.89 -7.57
CA HIS A 422 -7.26 13.38 -8.28
C HIS A 422 -6.93 14.49 -9.29
N CYS A 423 -6.01 15.41 -8.95
CA CYS A 423 -5.50 16.39 -9.90
C CYS A 423 -4.84 15.74 -11.12
N TRP A 424 -4.01 14.74 -10.85
CA TRP A 424 -3.32 14.02 -11.90
C TRP A 424 -4.29 13.30 -12.83
N ASP A 425 -5.29 12.59 -12.30
CA ASP A 425 -6.33 11.95 -13.10
C ASP A 425 -7.05 12.95 -14.01
N ARG A 426 -7.45 14.11 -13.46
CA ARG A 426 -8.07 15.20 -14.25
C ARG A 426 -7.14 15.71 -15.36
N SER A 427 -5.87 15.94 -15.06
CA SER A 427 -4.90 16.44 -16.05
C SER A 427 -4.73 15.49 -17.24
N LEU A 428 -4.85 14.17 -17.01
CA LEU A 428 -4.77 13.17 -18.06
C LEU A 428 -6.07 13.05 -18.86
N GLN A 429 -7.22 13.33 -18.26
CA GLN A 429 -8.51 13.38 -18.97
C GLN A 429 -8.60 14.60 -19.89
N ASP A 430 -8.16 15.78 -19.44
CA ASP A 430 -8.20 17.01 -20.23
C ASP A 430 -7.33 16.91 -21.50
N ASN A 431 -6.14 16.30 -21.40
CA ASN A 431 -5.26 16.07 -22.55
C ASN A 431 -5.90 15.17 -23.64
N LEU A 432 -6.78 14.25 -23.27
CA LEU A 432 -7.49 13.40 -24.23
C LEU A 432 -8.59 14.17 -24.97
N HIS A 433 -9.29 15.07 -24.27
CA HIS A 433 -10.33 15.90 -24.88
C HIS A 433 -9.76 16.92 -25.87
N VAL A 434 -8.59 17.50 -25.59
CA VAL A 434 -7.88 18.39 -26.53
C VAL A 434 -7.46 17.66 -27.80
N ASN A 435 -6.89 16.45 -27.68
CA ASN A 435 -6.47 15.66 -28.84
C ASN A 435 -7.62 15.12 -29.69
N SER A 436 -8.83 15.05 -29.14
CA SER A 436 -10.03 14.57 -29.85
C SER A 436 -10.81 15.70 -30.57
N SER A 437 -10.48 16.97 -30.30
CA SER A 437 -11.30 18.12 -30.74
C SER A 437 -10.68 19.04 -31.81
N HIS A 438 -9.44 18.83 -32.27
CA HIS A 438 -8.89 19.65 -33.35
C HIS A 438 -7.93 18.91 -34.30
N GLY A 439 -8.39 18.73 -35.55
CA GLY A 439 -7.53 18.97 -36.70
C GLY A 439 -7.32 20.49 -36.85
N SER A 440 -6.08 20.89 -37.16
CA SER A 440 -5.58 22.27 -37.37
C SER A 440 -4.99 23.00 -36.14
N HIS A 441 -3.65 23.09 -36.16
CA HIS A 441 -2.76 24.15 -35.62
C HIS A 441 -2.89 24.61 -34.14
N SER A 442 -2.03 24.06 -33.27
CA SER A 442 -1.01 24.79 -32.47
C SER A 442 -0.61 23.98 -31.23
N HIS A 443 0.69 23.82 -31.00
CA HIS A 443 1.25 23.17 -29.79
C HIS A 443 1.13 24.10 -28.57
N GLN A 444 -0.08 24.29 -28.04
CA GLN A 444 -0.26 24.92 -26.74
C GLN A 444 -0.67 23.86 -25.72
N LYS A 445 0.27 23.55 -24.82
CA LYS A 445 0.03 22.73 -23.62
C LYS A 445 -1.14 23.35 -22.86
N ALA A 446 -2.19 22.58 -22.56
CA ALA A 446 -3.33 23.06 -21.80
C ALA A 446 -2.85 23.71 -20.49
N PRO A 447 -3.35 24.90 -20.12
CA PRO A 447 -2.91 25.56 -18.90
C PRO A 447 -3.22 24.68 -17.68
N PRO A 448 -2.35 24.65 -16.66
CA PRO A 448 -2.56 23.84 -15.47
C PRO A 448 -3.90 24.20 -14.81
N VAL A 449 -4.69 23.17 -14.46
CA VAL A 449 -5.98 23.35 -13.80
C VAL A 449 -5.77 24.18 -12.53
N ARG A 450 -6.41 25.35 -12.47
CA ARG A 450 -6.26 26.32 -11.36
C ARG A 450 -6.53 25.61 -10.03
N GLY A 451 -5.58 25.64 -9.10
CA GLY A 451 -5.70 24.97 -7.80
C GLY A 451 -5.50 23.44 -7.82
N CYS A 452 -4.84 22.89 -8.84
CA CYS A 452 -4.51 21.47 -8.94
C CYS A 452 -3.00 21.22 -9.18
N PRO A 453 -2.15 21.34 -8.14
CA PRO A 453 -0.72 21.11 -8.28
C PRO A 453 -0.42 19.64 -8.54
N LEU A 454 0.47 19.36 -9.49
CA LEU A 454 0.99 18.02 -9.80
C LEU A 454 2.41 17.80 -9.26
N HIS A 455 3.15 18.88 -9.03
CA HIS A 455 4.52 18.85 -8.53
C HIS A 455 4.56 19.29 -7.07
N LEU A 456 4.45 18.32 -6.17
CA LEU A 456 4.38 18.56 -4.73
C LEU A 456 5.64 17.98 -4.08
N ILE A 457 6.55 18.87 -3.69
CA ILE A 457 7.77 18.51 -2.97
C ILE A 457 8.07 19.54 -1.90
N ASP A 458 8.50 19.06 -0.75
CA ASP A 458 8.97 19.91 0.33
C ASP A 458 10.37 20.48 0.05
N SER A 459 10.60 21.70 0.51
CA SER A 459 11.86 22.41 0.35
C SER A 459 12.73 22.40 1.60
N CYS A 460 12.19 22.00 2.75
CA CYS A 460 12.93 21.99 4.01
C CYS A 460 13.97 20.85 4.05
N PRO A 461 15.17 21.09 4.60
CA PRO A 461 16.33 20.20 4.39
C PRO A 461 16.53 19.12 5.47
N TRP A 462 15.58 18.89 6.37
CA TRP A 462 15.72 17.90 7.44
C TRP A 462 14.48 17.01 7.58
N PRO A 463 14.62 15.76 8.05
CA PRO A 463 13.48 14.86 8.26
C PRO A 463 12.51 15.44 9.28
N HIS A 464 11.20 15.25 9.06
CA HIS A 464 10.12 15.75 9.92
C HIS A 464 10.04 17.28 10.05
N CYS A 465 10.59 18.03 9.08
CA CYS A 465 10.29 19.45 8.97
C CYS A 465 8.85 19.72 8.53
N ASN A 466 8.21 18.75 7.88
CA ASN A 466 6.80 18.82 7.53
C ASN A 466 5.95 18.39 8.74
N PRO A 467 5.00 19.23 9.21
CA PRO A 467 4.20 18.92 10.39
C PRO A 467 3.17 17.81 10.18
N SER A 468 2.83 17.52 8.93
CA SER A 468 1.89 16.44 8.60
C SER A 468 2.56 15.07 8.54
N CYS A 469 3.87 15.00 8.79
CA CYS A 469 4.58 13.73 8.82
C CYS A 469 3.95 12.75 9.82
N PRO A 470 4.00 11.43 9.52
CA PRO A 470 3.46 10.43 10.43
C PRO A 470 4.17 10.50 11.78
N THR A 471 3.47 10.12 12.84
CA THR A 471 4.05 10.09 14.19
C THR A 471 5.23 9.14 14.24
N ILE A 472 6.30 9.59 14.87
CA ILE A 472 7.54 8.82 14.96
C ILE A 472 7.38 7.85 16.11
N ARG A 473 7.72 6.59 15.87
CA ARG A 473 7.76 5.57 16.91
C ARG A 473 9.18 5.12 17.11
N ASP A 474 9.62 5.11 18.35
CA ASP A 474 10.91 4.54 18.70
C ASP A 474 10.91 3.05 18.31
N GLN A 475 11.89 2.64 17.50
CA GLN A 475 11.91 1.29 16.91
C GLN A 475 12.12 0.18 17.95
N VAL A 476 12.60 0.51 19.16
CA VAL A 476 12.92 -0.45 20.23
C VAL A 476 11.77 -0.57 21.23
N THR A 477 11.19 0.57 21.62
CA THR A 477 10.18 0.67 22.69
C THR A 477 8.76 0.80 22.14
N GLY A 478 8.61 1.13 20.85
CA GLY A 478 7.32 1.38 20.21
C GLY A 478 6.61 2.65 20.70
N GLN A 479 7.24 3.44 21.57
CA GLN A 479 6.65 4.67 22.11
C GLN A 479 6.65 5.79 21.07
N GLU A 480 5.59 6.60 21.09
CA GLU A 480 5.49 7.77 20.22
C GLU A 480 6.44 8.88 20.70
N MET A 481 7.20 9.42 19.76
CA MET A 481 8.08 10.57 19.96
C MET A 481 7.48 11.77 19.23
N ASN A 482 7.47 12.93 19.89
CA ASN A 482 7.14 14.16 19.19
C ASN A 482 8.30 14.58 18.26
N SER A 483 8.00 15.42 17.27
CA SER A 483 8.96 15.88 16.25
C SER A 483 10.23 16.49 16.86
N ILE A 484 10.11 17.26 17.94
CA ILE A 484 11.26 17.90 18.60
C ILE A 484 12.13 16.88 19.34
N GLN A 485 11.51 15.93 20.05
CA GLN A 485 12.23 14.85 20.73
C GLN A 485 13.02 14.03 19.71
N PHE A 486 12.39 13.69 18.60
CA PHE A 486 13.05 12.99 17.50
C PHE A 486 14.15 13.84 16.85
N LEU A 487 13.92 15.11 16.56
CA LEU A 487 14.94 15.96 15.96
C LEU A 487 16.16 16.09 16.87
N LYS A 488 15.96 16.37 18.16
CA LYS A 488 17.04 16.40 19.15
C LYS A 488 17.78 15.06 19.22
N HIS A 489 17.03 13.97 19.12
CA HIS A 489 17.58 12.63 19.02
C HIS A 489 18.44 12.43 17.76
N MET A 490 18.02 13.01 16.63
CA MET A 490 18.79 13.04 15.38
C MET A 490 19.96 14.03 15.38
N GLY A 491 20.39 14.52 16.55
CA GLY A 491 21.51 15.46 16.64
C GLY A 491 21.15 16.89 16.20
N PHE A 492 19.85 17.21 16.08
CA PHE A 492 19.39 18.56 15.76
C PHE A 492 19.69 19.51 16.93
N ASP A 493 20.64 20.40 16.69
CA ASP A 493 20.93 21.54 17.56
C ASP A 493 20.19 22.77 17.06
N VAL A 494 19.16 23.18 17.80
CA VAL A 494 18.31 24.34 17.47
C VAL A 494 19.15 25.61 17.28
N GLN A 495 20.18 25.84 18.12
CA GLN A 495 20.99 27.06 18.06
C GLN A 495 21.83 27.08 16.78
N LYS A 496 22.51 25.96 16.48
CA LYS A 496 23.31 25.83 15.25
C LYS A 496 22.45 25.90 13.99
N MET A 497 21.28 25.26 14.00
CA MET A 497 20.37 25.26 12.84
C MET A 497 19.75 26.63 12.60
N ALA A 498 19.34 27.33 13.66
CA ALA A 498 18.88 28.70 13.57
C ALA A 498 19.95 29.61 12.96
N GLN A 499 21.21 29.44 13.37
CA GLN A 499 22.34 30.17 12.80
C GLN A 499 22.58 29.83 11.31
N GLN A 500 22.56 28.55 10.94
CA GLN A 500 22.73 28.09 9.55
C GLN A 500 21.61 28.58 8.63
N GLN A 501 20.39 28.67 9.14
CA GLN A 501 19.22 29.14 8.38
C GLN A 501 19.03 30.67 8.48
N GLY A 502 19.88 31.39 9.22
CA GLY A 502 19.73 32.83 9.44
C GLY A 502 18.43 33.20 10.17
N MET A 503 17.94 32.34 11.06
CA MET A 503 16.69 32.51 11.81
C MET A 503 16.92 32.62 13.32
N ASP A 504 15.94 33.18 14.03
CA ASP A 504 15.92 33.17 15.50
C ASP A 504 15.62 31.76 16.05
N PRO A 505 16.35 31.26 17.07
CA PRO A 505 16.13 29.93 17.65
C PRO A 505 14.71 29.70 18.20
N ARG A 506 14.07 30.73 18.78
CA ARG A 506 12.69 30.62 19.31
C ARG A 506 11.70 30.56 18.16
N LYS A 507 11.94 31.30 17.08
CA LYS A 507 11.17 31.19 15.85
C LYS A 507 11.26 29.78 15.26
N LEU A 508 12.47 29.22 15.13
CA LEU A 508 12.68 27.85 14.65
C LEU A 508 11.96 26.81 15.54
N LEU A 509 12.06 26.93 16.87
CA LEU A 509 11.31 26.09 17.81
C LEU A 509 9.79 26.23 17.65
N GLY A 510 9.30 27.44 17.40
CA GLY A 510 7.88 27.70 17.11
C GLY A 510 7.41 27.01 15.83
N MET A 511 8.22 27.04 14.77
CA MET A 511 7.91 26.34 13.51
C MET A 511 7.86 24.82 13.71
N LEU A 512 8.78 24.26 14.52
CA LEU A 512 8.82 22.83 14.83
C LEU A 512 7.65 22.36 15.71
N ASN A 513 7.10 23.24 16.55
CA ASN A 513 5.95 22.94 17.42
C ASN A 513 4.60 23.13 16.71
N ASN A 514 4.49 24.12 15.81
CA ASN A 514 3.21 24.55 15.26
C ASN A 514 3.05 24.26 13.76
N GLY A 515 4.08 23.76 13.08
CA GLY A 515 4.00 23.37 11.67
C GLY A 515 3.87 24.49 10.65
N ASN A 516 4.20 25.74 11.01
CA ASN A 516 4.15 26.90 10.13
C ASN A 516 5.53 27.48 9.88
#